data_AF-A0A397A0J2-F1
#
_entry.id   AF-A0A397A0J2-F1
#
_cell.length_a   1.000
_cell.length_b   1.000
_cell.length_c   1.000
_cell.angle_alpha   90.00
_cell.angle_beta   90.00
_cell.angle_gamma   90.00
#
_symmetry.space_group_name_H-M   'P 1'
#
loop_
_entity.id
_entity.type
_entity.pdbx_description
1 polymer ?
#
loop_
_entity_poly.entity_id
_entity_poly.type
_entity_poly.pdbx_seq_one_letter_code
_entity_poly.pdbx_strand_id
1 'polypeptide(L)'
;MKSTASLAPMALIMAMMVQDASAHGRLLVPPHRGYIGKLPQFSGLVPINFGDHSLSAGGIGQTRGGKHGICGDRYSGKRLHETGGEFAKFPQHREKVIGACYAPGSTMDLQVQITANHMGYFEFGLCKLNSLNDKESEECFKTLVQPNGEKDWKLPAGAKTFNMQYILPDGVSCDGDSHCVLRWHYVGWNNPDVGINGQEQFWNCADIYVSNTCGSSPSPSSSQSTPSTSTPSTPKPTMTNAPKPTAPSSSADTPVTTDTPPSTSGAPQPVDPQCGKCTNCYYAVNNGCFLGWSKEQCDSHDLYRWCGSDRSNPSPSPSNAPKPSTTSSHKPSTTSSPKPSSSSNPSSCTDTPATTDTSPSTSGAPQPVDPQCGKCTNCYYAVNNGCFLGWSKAQCDSVDEYKWCGAGDSNPSPFPSNAPSLRLPPVCYKVLRSMY
;
A
#
# COMPACT_ATOMS: atom_id res chain seq x y z
N MET A 1 23.76 -47.90 34.65
CA MET A 1 23.71 -46.47 34.28
C MET A 1 22.26 -46.12 33.95
N LYS A 2 21.66 -45.13 34.60
CA LYS A 2 20.29 -44.66 34.27
C LYS A 2 20.42 -43.40 33.42
N SER A 3 19.96 -43.44 32.18
CA SER A 3 19.99 -42.28 31.28
C SER A 3 18.82 -41.35 31.60
N THR A 4 19.07 -40.25 32.29
CA THR A 4 18.09 -39.18 32.49
C THR A 4 18.00 -38.37 31.20
N ALA A 5 17.05 -38.69 30.34
CA ALA A 5 16.74 -37.90 29.16
C ALA A 5 16.33 -36.48 29.60
N SER A 6 17.11 -35.47 29.19
CA SER A 6 16.86 -34.08 29.58
C SER A 6 15.65 -33.54 28.81
N LEU A 7 14.52 -33.38 29.52
CA LEU A 7 13.31 -32.75 28.98
C LEU A 7 13.36 -31.21 28.98
N ALA A 8 14.39 -30.62 29.60
CA ALA A 8 14.56 -29.17 29.75
C ALA A 8 14.70 -28.36 28.44
N PRO A 9 15.44 -28.80 27.39
CA PRO A 9 15.63 -27.95 26.20
C PRO A 9 14.37 -27.84 25.34
N MET A 10 13.47 -28.83 25.38
CA MET A 10 12.23 -28.81 24.61
C MET A 10 11.26 -27.70 25.06
N ALA A 11 11.22 -27.43 26.37
CA ALA A 11 10.37 -26.39 26.95
C ALA A 11 10.90 -24.97 26.67
N LEU A 12 12.22 -24.80 26.58
CA LEU A 12 12.83 -23.49 26.30
C LEU A 12 12.64 -23.05 24.84
N ILE A 13 12.60 -24.01 23.91
CA ILE A 13 12.43 -23.75 22.47
C ILE A 13 10.99 -23.31 22.14
N MET A 14 9.96 -23.84 22.83
CA MET A 14 8.57 -23.37 22.64
C MET A 14 8.32 -21.95 23.19
N ALA A 15 9.17 -21.42 24.07
CA ALA A 15 9.04 -20.07 24.61
C ALA A 15 9.60 -18.97 23.69
N MET A 16 10.31 -19.33 22.60
CA MET A 16 10.93 -18.37 21.66
C MET A 16 10.13 -18.14 20.39
N MET A 17 8.99 -18.82 20.20
CA MET A 17 8.02 -18.46 19.15
C MET A 17 7.11 -17.32 19.63
N VAL A 18 7.72 -16.18 19.98
CA VAL A 18 7.02 -14.90 19.93
C VAL A 18 6.73 -14.67 18.46
N GLN A 19 5.48 -14.90 18.06
CA GLN A 19 5.04 -14.54 16.73
C GLN A 19 5.15 -13.02 16.62
N ASP A 20 6.03 -12.53 15.75
CA ASP A 20 5.87 -11.23 15.10
C ASP A 20 4.65 -11.32 14.17
N ALA A 21 3.47 -11.51 14.79
CA ALA A 21 2.26 -10.98 14.23
C ALA A 21 2.54 -9.47 14.13
N SER A 22 2.61 -8.96 12.90
CA SER A 22 2.47 -7.53 12.66
C SER A 22 1.00 -7.27 12.45
N ALA A 23 0.43 -6.37 13.25
CA ALA A 23 -0.95 -5.99 13.10
C ALA A 23 -1.11 -5.33 11.73
N HIS A 24 -2.31 -5.42 11.20
CA HIS A 24 -2.59 -4.89 9.90
C HIS A 24 -4.01 -4.40 9.89
N GLY A 25 -4.22 -3.19 9.40
CA GLY A 25 -5.52 -2.58 9.32
C GLY A 25 -5.52 -1.26 8.58
N ARG A 26 -6.71 -0.87 8.12
CA ARG A 26 -6.94 0.34 7.33
C ARG A 26 -8.32 0.93 7.60
N LEU A 27 -8.39 2.26 7.60
CA LEU A 27 -9.63 3.03 7.62
C LEU A 27 -10.26 3.03 6.21
N LEU A 28 -11.33 2.26 6.04
CA LEU A 28 -12.04 2.11 4.76
C LEU A 28 -13.04 3.23 4.50
N VAL A 29 -13.71 3.73 5.55
CA VAL A 29 -14.72 4.79 5.46
C VAL A 29 -14.48 5.81 6.57
N PRO A 30 -14.23 7.10 6.23
CA PRO A 30 -13.86 7.59 4.90
C PRO A 30 -12.54 6.94 4.44
N PRO A 31 -12.34 6.70 3.14
CA PRO A 31 -11.16 5.99 2.67
C PRO A 31 -9.89 6.79 2.93
N HIS A 32 -8.95 6.21 3.70
CA HIS A 32 -7.68 6.85 3.95
C HIS A 32 -6.79 6.92 2.70
N ARG A 33 -5.82 7.85 2.71
CA ARG A 33 -4.92 8.15 1.59
C ARG A 33 -4.23 6.93 0.98
N GLY A 34 -3.84 5.93 1.78
CA GLY A 34 -3.25 4.69 1.27
C GLY A 34 -4.27 3.81 0.52
N TYR A 35 -5.50 3.73 1.01
CA TYR A 35 -6.56 2.90 0.41
C TYR A 35 -7.28 3.57 -0.76
N ILE A 36 -7.43 4.90 -0.76
CA ILE A 36 -8.31 5.66 -1.64
C ILE A 36 -8.06 5.38 -3.14
N GLY A 37 -6.79 5.23 -3.56
CA GLY A 37 -6.42 4.90 -4.94
C GLY A 37 -6.86 3.52 -5.44
N LYS A 38 -7.29 2.60 -4.56
CA LYS A 38 -7.88 1.30 -4.93
C LYS A 38 -9.34 1.40 -5.36
N LEU A 39 -10.02 2.51 -5.06
CA LEU A 39 -11.44 2.69 -5.37
C LEU A 39 -11.59 3.24 -6.79
N PRO A 40 -12.46 2.68 -7.65
CA PRO A 40 -12.54 3.04 -9.07
C PRO A 40 -12.73 4.53 -9.36
N GLN A 41 -13.44 5.26 -8.48
CA GLN A 41 -13.72 6.68 -8.65
C GLN A 41 -12.49 7.60 -8.47
N PHE A 42 -11.39 7.12 -7.87
CA PHE A 42 -10.13 7.86 -7.72
C PHE A 42 -9.02 7.35 -8.65
N SER A 43 -9.37 6.45 -9.59
CA SER A 43 -8.44 5.92 -10.59
C SER A 43 -7.86 7.05 -11.46
N GLY A 44 -6.53 7.07 -11.61
CA GLY A 44 -5.80 8.13 -12.32
C GLY A 44 -5.61 9.43 -11.52
N LEU A 45 -6.14 9.55 -10.30
CA LEU A 45 -5.92 10.68 -9.40
C LEU A 45 -4.95 10.32 -8.25
N VAL A 46 -5.12 9.15 -7.64
CA VAL A 46 -4.25 8.67 -6.54
C VAL A 46 -3.64 7.32 -6.92
N PRO A 47 -2.30 7.14 -6.80
CA PRO A 47 -1.67 5.84 -7.02
C PRO A 47 -2.19 4.76 -6.06
N ILE A 48 -2.17 3.49 -6.50
CA ILE A 48 -2.53 2.35 -5.65
C ILE A 48 -1.38 2.06 -4.67
N ASN A 49 -1.60 2.23 -3.36
CA ASN A 49 -0.70 1.70 -2.35
C ASN A 49 -1.08 0.23 -2.02
N PHE A 50 -0.20 -0.73 -2.31
CA PHE A 50 -0.42 -2.13 -1.96
C PHE A 50 -0.25 -2.42 -0.46
N GLY A 51 0.58 -1.63 0.25
CA GLY A 51 0.83 -1.70 1.70
C GLY A 51 -0.01 -0.73 2.54
N ASP A 52 -1.15 -0.29 2.04
CA ASP A 52 -2.13 0.59 2.70
C ASP A 52 -2.56 0.14 4.12
N HIS A 53 -2.52 -1.16 4.38
CA HIS A 53 -2.91 -1.80 5.64
C HIS A 53 -1.74 -1.99 6.62
N SER A 54 -0.54 -1.52 6.29
CA SER A 54 0.72 -1.73 7.03
C SER A 54 1.35 -0.44 7.56
N LEU A 55 0.56 0.64 7.73
CA LEU A 55 1.07 1.98 8.10
C LEU A 55 1.41 2.12 9.59
N SER A 56 2.40 1.33 10.03
CA SER A 56 2.83 1.15 11.42
C SER A 56 3.94 2.12 11.90
N ALA A 57 4.14 3.23 11.18
CA ALA A 57 5.27 4.15 11.35
C ALA A 57 6.67 3.50 11.28
N GLY A 58 6.78 2.37 10.59
CA GLY A 58 8.00 1.55 10.50
C GLY A 58 8.15 0.52 11.63
N GLY A 59 7.06 0.20 12.33
CA GLY A 59 6.97 -0.85 13.35
C GLY A 59 7.42 -0.42 14.75
N ILE A 60 7.15 -1.29 15.72
CA ILE A 60 7.41 -1.09 17.15
C ILE A 60 8.85 -0.64 17.47
N GLY A 61 9.84 -1.14 16.72
CA GLY A 61 11.24 -0.75 16.89
C GLY A 61 11.53 0.73 16.59
N GLN A 62 10.66 1.40 15.82
CA GLN A 62 10.73 2.85 15.54
C GLN A 62 9.87 3.65 16.52
N THR A 63 8.66 3.18 16.83
CA THR A 63 7.70 3.90 17.70
C THR A 63 8.09 3.87 19.18
N ARG A 64 8.99 2.97 19.61
CA ARG A 64 9.49 2.87 21.01
C ARG A 64 10.01 4.19 21.61
N GLY A 65 10.51 5.10 20.76
CA GLY A 65 10.96 6.45 21.16
C GLY A 65 9.87 7.53 21.11
N GLY A 66 8.59 7.17 20.90
CA GLY A 66 7.49 8.11 20.68
C GLY A 66 7.54 8.82 19.32
N LYS A 67 8.33 8.32 18.36
CA LYS A 67 8.56 8.95 17.05
C LYS A 67 7.81 8.21 15.95
N HIS A 68 6.90 8.90 15.27
CA HIS A 68 6.14 8.39 14.14
C HIS A 68 5.91 9.49 13.08
N GLY A 69 5.50 9.11 11.87
CA GLY A 69 4.87 10.03 10.93
C GLY A 69 3.44 10.36 11.37
N ILE A 70 2.92 11.51 10.95
CA ILE A 70 1.58 11.97 11.32
C ILE A 70 0.50 11.04 10.76
N CYS A 71 0.76 10.49 9.57
CA CYS A 71 -0.16 9.66 8.79
C CYS A 71 0.33 8.21 8.60
N GLY A 72 1.19 7.73 9.50
CA GLY A 72 1.62 6.31 9.57
C GLY A 72 2.88 5.95 8.79
N ASP A 73 3.50 6.94 8.12
CA ASP A 73 4.85 6.81 7.56
C ASP A 73 5.93 6.72 8.66
N ARG A 74 7.12 6.22 8.31
CA ARG A 74 8.25 6.17 9.23
C ARG A 74 8.76 7.59 9.54
N TYR A 75 9.04 7.86 10.83
CA TYR A 75 9.48 9.20 11.28
C TYR A 75 10.67 9.75 10.46
N SER A 76 11.68 8.93 10.19
CA SER A 76 12.93 9.30 9.50
C SER A 76 12.92 9.00 7.99
N GLY A 77 11.75 8.73 7.39
CA GLY A 77 11.61 8.41 5.96
C GLY A 77 10.82 9.46 5.18
N LYS A 78 10.63 9.20 3.89
CA LYS A 78 9.68 9.96 3.04
C LYS A 78 8.27 9.85 3.65
N ARG A 79 7.57 10.99 3.74
CA ARG A 79 6.19 11.06 4.25
C ARG A 79 5.22 10.99 3.08
N LEU A 80 4.90 9.77 2.66
CA LEU A 80 4.09 9.52 1.46
C LEU A 80 2.59 9.79 1.68
N HIS A 81 2.12 9.72 2.93
CA HIS A 81 0.72 9.85 3.34
C HIS A 81 0.40 11.20 4.02
N GLU A 82 1.37 12.10 4.18
CA GLU A 82 1.19 13.49 4.66
C GLU A 82 1.00 14.46 3.48
N THR A 83 0.31 15.59 3.67
CA THR A 83 -0.19 16.45 2.57
C THR A 83 0.87 16.73 1.50
N GLY A 84 0.56 16.48 0.22
CA GLY A 84 1.46 16.66 -0.92
C GLY A 84 2.42 15.49 -1.17
N GLY A 85 2.39 14.43 -0.35
CA GLY A 85 3.10 13.18 -0.60
C GLY A 85 2.57 12.39 -1.81
N GLU A 86 3.00 11.13 -1.95
CA GLU A 86 2.58 10.27 -3.04
C GLU A 86 1.06 9.97 -3.00
N PHE A 87 0.51 9.75 -1.81
CA PHE A 87 -0.88 9.34 -1.62
C PHE A 87 -1.79 10.46 -1.11
N ALA A 88 -1.22 11.58 -0.65
CA ALA A 88 -1.95 12.75 -0.13
C ALA A 88 -2.15 13.82 -1.22
N LYS A 89 -3.01 13.55 -2.21
CA LYS A 89 -3.12 14.35 -3.44
C LYS A 89 -4.05 15.57 -3.39
N PHE A 90 -4.53 15.97 -2.21
CA PHE A 90 -5.41 17.14 -2.08
C PHE A 90 -4.83 18.43 -2.72
N PRO A 91 -3.53 18.78 -2.57
CA PRO A 91 -2.99 19.99 -3.21
C PRO A 91 -3.10 19.98 -4.75
N GLN A 92 -3.06 18.79 -5.37
CA GLN A 92 -3.09 18.62 -6.82
C GLN A 92 -4.51 18.43 -7.37
N HIS A 93 -5.42 17.86 -6.59
CA HIS A 93 -6.72 17.38 -7.09
C HIS A 93 -7.94 17.89 -6.31
N ARG A 94 -7.73 18.59 -5.18
CA ARG A 94 -8.75 19.31 -4.40
C ARG A 94 -9.94 18.40 -4.06
N GLU A 95 -11.17 18.85 -4.31
CA GLU A 95 -12.41 18.12 -4.04
C GLU A 95 -12.48 16.73 -4.68
N LYS A 96 -11.71 16.46 -5.74
CA LYS A 96 -11.74 15.19 -6.48
C LYS A 96 -11.07 14.03 -5.73
N VAL A 97 -10.36 14.29 -4.64
CA VAL A 97 -9.74 13.26 -3.78
C VAL A 97 -10.23 13.33 -2.33
N ILE A 98 -11.35 14.00 -2.10
CA ILE A 98 -12.07 13.98 -0.82
C ILE A 98 -12.82 12.65 -0.70
N GLY A 99 -12.56 11.91 0.38
CA GLY A 99 -13.14 10.60 0.64
C GLY A 99 -14.58 10.64 1.16
N ALA A 100 -14.99 11.72 1.83
CA ALA A 100 -16.35 11.94 2.31
C ALA A 100 -16.66 13.42 2.61
N CYS A 101 -17.94 13.76 2.69
CA CYS A 101 -18.47 15.10 3.01
C CYS A 101 -19.48 14.94 4.16
N TYR A 102 -19.27 15.64 5.28
CA TYR A 102 -20.13 15.57 6.46
C TYR A 102 -20.62 16.96 6.90
N ALA A 103 -21.78 17.04 7.56
CA ALA A 103 -22.23 18.30 8.14
C ALA A 103 -21.47 18.62 9.45
N PRO A 104 -21.25 19.89 9.81
CA PRO A 104 -20.71 20.26 11.12
C PRO A 104 -21.57 19.66 12.26
N GLY A 105 -20.96 19.23 13.35
CA GLY A 105 -21.67 18.58 14.47
C GLY A 105 -22.22 17.18 14.20
N SER A 106 -22.13 16.66 12.95
CA SER A 106 -22.73 15.36 12.61
C SER A 106 -21.97 14.17 13.17
N THR A 107 -22.69 13.06 13.38
CA THR A 107 -22.11 11.75 13.68
C THR A 107 -21.68 11.08 12.39
N MET A 108 -20.40 10.71 12.29
CA MET A 108 -19.85 9.95 11.17
C MET A 108 -19.95 8.46 11.45
N ASP A 109 -20.49 7.69 10.49
CA ASP A 109 -20.29 6.24 10.42
C ASP A 109 -18.91 5.94 9.83
N LEU A 110 -18.05 5.30 10.61
CA LEU A 110 -16.67 4.95 10.22
C LEU A 110 -16.52 3.44 10.09
N GLN A 111 -15.66 3.00 9.15
CA GLN A 111 -15.36 1.58 8.95
C GLN A 111 -13.85 1.35 8.97
N VAL A 112 -13.41 0.46 9.86
CA VAL A 112 -12.00 0.05 9.97
C VAL A 112 -11.91 -1.45 9.69
N GLN A 113 -11.08 -1.84 8.74
CA GLN A 113 -10.75 -3.24 8.53
C GLN A 113 -9.48 -3.60 9.30
N ILE A 114 -9.54 -4.67 10.07
CA ILE A 114 -8.40 -5.31 10.72
C ILE A 114 -8.18 -6.68 10.08
N THR A 115 -6.97 -6.95 9.61
CA THR A 115 -6.56 -8.27 9.09
C THR A 115 -5.70 -9.06 10.07
N ALA A 116 -5.04 -8.40 11.02
CA ALA A 116 -4.40 -9.01 12.19
C ALA A 116 -4.73 -8.18 13.44
N ASN A 117 -5.36 -8.82 14.43
CA ASN A 117 -5.98 -8.16 15.59
C ASN A 117 -5.11 -8.34 16.85
N HIS A 118 -4.57 -7.23 17.37
CA HIS A 118 -3.69 -7.20 18.55
C HIS A 118 -4.39 -6.62 19.78
N MET A 119 -5.71 -6.80 19.90
CA MET A 119 -6.53 -6.17 20.95
C MET A 119 -6.34 -4.65 20.98
N GLY A 120 -6.44 -4.01 22.15
CA GLY A 120 -6.24 -2.57 22.30
C GLY A 120 -7.44 -1.76 21.84
N TYR A 121 -7.20 -0.63 21.18
CA TYR A 121 -8.24 0.37 20.91
C TYR A 121 -7.92 1.30 19.76
N PHE A 122 -8.97 1.93 19.21
CA PHE A 122 -8.86 3.00 18.22
C PHE A 122 -9.13 4.36 18.87
N GLU A 123 -8.38 5.36 18.44
CA GLU A 123 -8.68 6.78 18.61
C GLU A 123 -8.93 7.42 17.25
N PHE A 124 -9.73 8.49 17.24
CA PHE A 124 -9.93 9.33 16.07
C PHE A 124 -9.63 10.79 16.42
N GLY A 125 -8.96 11.49 15.52
CA GLY A 125 -8.67 12.92 15.65
C GLY A 125 -8.97 13.67 14.36
N LEU A 126 -9.35 14.93 14.48
CA LEU A 126 -9.61 15.82 13.35
C LEU A 126 -8.61 16.98 13.34
N CYS A 127 -7.92 17.19 12.23
CA CYS A 127 -7.12 18.38 11.95
C CYS A 127 -7.79 19.19 10.83
N LYS A 128 -7.93 20.51 11.00
CA LYS A 128 -8.37 21.41 9.93
C LYS A 128 -7.15 22.08 9.28
N LEU A 129 -7.01 21.89 7.98
CA LEU A 129 -6.03 22.59 7.14
C LEU A 129 -6.74 23.74 6.42
N ASN A 130 -6.17 24.94 6.45
CA ASN A 130 -6.81 26.18 6.00
C ASN A 130 -6.48 26.53 4.54
N SER A 131 -5.35 26.03 4.04
CA SER A 131 -4.87 26.23 2.67
C SER A 131 -4.40 24.92 2.03
N LEU A 132 -4.39 24.90 0.69
CA LEU A 132 -4.04 23.73 -0.14
C LEU A 132 -2.73 23.01 0.25
N ASN A 133 -1.72 23.75 0.71
CA ASN A 133 -0.37 23.25 0.97
C ASN A 133 -0.03 23.23 2.47
N ASP A 134 -0.99 23.53 3.35
CA ASP A 134 -0.79 23.39 4.79
C ASP A 134 -0.42 21.93 5.11
N LYS A 135 0.37 21.73 6.16
CA LYS A 135 0.83 20.41 6.59
C LYS A 135 0.12 20.03 7.88
N GLU A 136 -0.12 18.74 8.04
CA GLU A 136 -0.58 18.19 9.30
C GLU A 136 0.53 18.31 10.36
N SER A 137 0.11 18.51 11.60
CA SER A 137 0.98 18.44 12.77
C SER A 137 0.22 17.82 13.95
N GLU A 138 0.95 17.27 14.92
CA GLU A 138 0.32 16.60 16.07
C GLU A 138 -0.59 17.55 16.85
N GLU A 139 -0.17 18.80 17.06
CA GLU A 139 -0.95 19.81 17.76
C GLU A 139 -2.22 20.26 17.02
N CYS A 140 -2.32 20.02 15.71
CA CYS A 140 -3.52 20.29 14.93
C CYS A 140 -4.68 19.37 15.31
N PHE A 141 -4.40 18.07 15.53
CA PHE A 141 -5.42 17.06 15.76
C PHE A 141 -6.15 17.27 17.09
N LYS A 142 -7.47 17.35 17.02
CA LYS A 142 -8.37 17.34 18.18
C LYS A 142 -9.05 15.99 18.27
N THR A 143 -8.90 15.30 19.41
CA THR A 143 -9.53 14.00 19.67
C THR A 143 -11.05 14.11 19.54
N LEU A 144 -11.64 13.23 18.75
CA LEU A 144 -13.08 13.08 18.62
C LEU A 144 -13.63 12.12 19.70
N VAL A 145 -14.93 12.17 19.92
CA VAL A 145 -15.63 11.28 20.85
C VAL A 145 -16.73 10.50 20.13
N GLN A 146 -17.00 9.31 20.62
CA GLN A 146 -18.17 8.51 20.27
C GLN A 146 -19.45 9.15 20.83
N PRO A 147 -20.65 8.79 20.32
CA PRO A 147 -21.94 9.25 20.86
C PRO A 147 -22.19 8.92 22.35
N ASN A 148 -21.49 7.94 22.92
CA ASN A 148 -21.54 7.64 24.36
C ASN A 148 -20.58 8.51 25.21
N GLY A 149 -19.82 9.41 24.59
CA GLY A 149 -18.83 10.28 25.24
C GLY A 149 -17.42 9.68 25.38
N GLU A 150 -17.20 8.42 24.99
CA GLU A 150 -15.89 7.77 25.08
C GLU A 150 -14.97 8.17 23.91
N LYS A 151 -13.68 8.31 24.19
CA LYS A 151 -12.65 8.58 23.16
C LYS A 151 -12.18 7.30 22.47
N ASP A 152 -11.95 6.27 23.27
CA ASP A 152 -11.37 5.00 22.82
C ASP A 152 -12.45 4.03 22.34
N TRP A 153 -12.37 3.57 21.11
CA TRP A 153 -13.16 2.43 20.66
C TRP A 153 -12.38 1.14 20.95
N LYS A 154 -12.77 0.39 21.98
CA LYS A 154 -12.05 -0.84 22.39
C LYS A 154 -12.24 -1.94 21.34
N LEU A 155 -11.14 -2.46 20.78
CA LEU A 155 -11.16 -3.41 19.67
C LEU A 155 -11.61 -4.81 20.13
N PRO A 156 -12.79 -5.31 19.71
CA PRO A 156 -13.19 -6.69 19.95
C PRO A 156 -12.34 -7.66 19.13
N ALA A 157 -12.29 -8.92 19.55
CA ALA A 157 -11.54 -9.96 18.83
C ALA A 157 -12.05 -10.19 17.38
N GLY A 158 -11.12 -10.61 16.52
CA GLY A 158 -11.37 -11.05 15.14
C GLY A 158 -10.74 -10.16 14.07
N ALA A 159 -10.34 -10.78 12.96
CA ALA A 159 -9.91 -10.09 11.74
C ALA A 159 -11.12 -9.90 10.82
N LYS A 160 -11.65 -8.68 10.76
CA LYS A 160 -12.85 -8.30 10.01
C LYS A 160 -12.93 -6.78 9.85
N THR A 161 -13.93 -6.31 9.11
CA THR A 161 -14.37 -4.91 9.18
C THR A 161 -15.21 -4.69 10.43
N PHE A 162 -14.90 -3.62 11.14
CA PHE A 162 -15.64 -3.10 12.28
C PHE A 162 -16.29 -1.77 11.89
N ASN A 163 -17.45 -1.49 12.47
CA ASN A 163 -18.21 -0.25 12.29
C ASN A 163 -18.30 0.47 13.63
N MET A 164 -18.10 1.79 13.62
CA MET A 164 -18.10 2.64 14.82
C MET A 164 -18.60 4.04 14.46
N GLN A 165 -18.99 4.83 15.45
CA GLN A 165 -19.49 6.19 15.25
C GLN A 165 -18.69 7.20 16.07
N TYR A 166 -18.36 8.33 15.46
CA TYR A 166 -17.68 9.46 16.11
C TYR A 166 -18.32 10.78 15.69
N ILE A 167 -18.40 11.73 16.62
CA ILE A 167 -19.03 13.03 16.43
C ILE A 167 -17.99 14.04 15.95
N LEU A 168 -18.30 14.77 14.88
CA LEU A 168 -17.53 15.95 14.46
C LEU A 168 -17.81 17.14 15.38
N PRO A 169 -16.83 18.02 15.68
CA PRO A 169 -17.09 19.17 16.54
C PRO A 169 -18.05 20.17 15.86
N ASP A 170 -18.92 20.78 16.67
CA ASP A 170 -19.80 21.86 16.21
C ASP A 170 -19.00 23.04 15.64
N GLY A 171 -19.54 23.67 14.60
CA GLY A 171 -18.96 24.87 13.97
C GLY A 171 -17.67 24.66 13.17
N VAL A 172 -17.12 23.44 13.11
CA VAL A 172 -16.02 23.13 12.18
C VAL A 172 -16.55 23.10 10.75
N SER A 173 -15.96 23.95 9.88
CA SER A 173 -16.15 23.91 8.43
C SER A 173 -14.78 23.91 7.75
N CYS A 174 -14.61 23.08 6.73
CA CYS A 174 -13.39 22.87 5.96
C CYS A 174 -13.75 22.29 4.59
N ASP A 175 -13.86 23.19 3.62
CA ASP A 175 -14.25 22.92 2.25
C ASP A 175 -13.60 23.90 1.26
N GLY A 176 -13.57 23.54 -0.03
CA GLY A 176 -12.90 24.33 -1.07
C GLY A 176 -11.38 24.18 -1.03
N ASP A 177 -10.65 25.27 -0.75
CA ASP A 177 -9.18 25.24 -0.59
C ASP A 177 -8.77 24.83 0.84
N SER A 178 -9.73 24.79 1.78
CA SER A 178 -9.61 24.18 3.09
C SER A 178 -10.13 22.74 3.05
N HIS A 179 -9.54 21.85 3.83
CA HIS A 179 -10.04 20.49 4.05
C HIS A 179 -9.73 20.04 5.48
N CYS A 180 -10.41 19.00 5.95
CA CYS A 180 -10.05 18.36 7.20
C CYS A 180 -9.39 17.01 6.93
N VAL A 181 -8.41 16.71 7.76
CA VAL A 181 -7.77 15.39 7.82
C VAL A 181 -8.33 14.66 9.03
N LEU A 182 -9.06 13.58 8.78
CA LEU A 182 -9.46 12.63 9.81
C LEU A 182 -8.31 11.62 9.99
N ARG A 183 -7.77 11.53 11.21
CA ARG A 183 -6.77 10.53 11.57
C ARG A 183 -7.41 9.41 12.39
N TRP A 184 -7.32 8.19 11.88
CA TRP A 184 -7.45 6.97 12.69
C TRP A 184 -6.09 6.64 13.28
N HIS A 185 -6.05 6.35 14.58
CA HIS A 185 -4.89 5.82 15.29
C HIS A 185 -5.32 4.53 15.98
N TYR A 186 -4.62 3.43 15.67
CA TYR A 186 -4.79 2.15 16.37
C TYR A 186 -3.60 1.92 17.28
N VAL A 187 -3.90 1.66 18.55
CA VAL A 187 -2.94 1.21 19.57
C VAL A 187 -3.24 -0.24 19.89
N GLY A 188 -2.30 -1.14 19.56
CA GLY A 188 -2.36 -2.55 19.98
C GLY A 188 -2.18 -2.70 21.50
N TRP A 189 -2.48 -3.87 22.05
CA TRP A 189 -2.31 -4.17 23.47
C TRP A 189 -1.93 -5.63 23.74
N ASN A 190 -1.17 -6.23 22.82
CA ASN A 190 -0.68 -7.60 22.91
C ASN A 190 0.67 -7.72 23.64
N ASN A 191 1.38 -6.61 23.87
CA ASN A 191 2.60 -6.62 24.68
C ASN A 191 2.26 -6.32 26.15
N PRO A 192 2.44 -7.26 27.10
CA PRO A 192 2.23 -7.00 28.51
C PRO A 192 3.30 -6.05 29.09
N ASP A 193 2.96 -5.38 30.18
CA ASP A 193 3.88 -4.59 31.03
C ASP A 193 4.65 -3.44 30.34
N VAL A 194 4.20 -3.00 29.16
CA VAL A 194 4.74 -1.85 28.43
C VAL A 194 3.69 -0.76 28.20
N GLY A 195 4.11 0.50 28.29
CA GLY A 195 3.26 1.64 27.93
C GLY A 195 3.04 1.77 26.41
N ILE A 196 2.23 2.74 25.98
CA ILE A 196 1.82 2.95 24.58
C ILE A 196 2.96 2.85 23.54
N ASN A 197 4.13 3.44 23.81
CA ASN A 197 5.28 3.38 22.89
C ASN A 197 5.87 1.97 22.73
N GLY A 198 5.62 1.06 23.68
CA GLY A 198 5.96 -0.36 23.58
C GLY A 198 4.86 -1.22 22.93
N GLN A 199 3.77 -0.62 22.46
CA GLN A 199 2.77 -1.31 21.64
C GLN A 199 3.06 -1.07 20.15
N GLU A 200 2.65 -2.02 19.31
CA GLU A 200 2.55 -1.75 17.87
C GLU A 200 1.39 -0.78 17.63
N GLN A 201 1.58 0.18 16.72
CA GLN A 201 0.66 1.29 16.51
C GLN A 201 0.57 1.61 15.02
N PHE A 202 -0.62 2.05 14.57
CA PHE A 202 -0.91 2.36 13.16
C PHE A 202 -1.62 3.69 13.06
N TRP A 203 -1.31 4.45 12.01
CA TRP A 203 -1.99 5.70 11.71
C TRP A 203 -2.44 5.74 10.26
N ASN A 204 -3.63 6.28 10.02
CA ASN A 204 -4.15 6.54 8.69
C ASN A 204 -4.77 7.94 8.66
N CYS A 205 -4.46 8.72 7.63
CA CYS A 205 -5.11 10.01 7.36
C CYS A 205 -6.08 9.89 6.19
N ALA A 206 -7.30 10.40 6.33
CA ALA A 206 -8.32 10.49 5.30
C ALA A 206 -8.72 11.96 5.09
N ASP A 207 -8.78 12.39 3.84
CA ASP A 207 -9.19 13.75 3.46
C ASP A 207 -10.71 13.84 3.38
N ILE A 208 -11.31 14.71 4.19
CA ILE A 208 -12.76 14.92 4.25
C ILE A 208 -13.12 16.41 4.15
N TYR A 209 -14.31 16.68 3.64
CA TYR A 209 -14.95 17.98 3.81
C TYR A 209 -15.94 17.96 4.97
N VAL A 210 -15.98 19.07 5.71
CA VAL A 210 -17.04 19.37 6.66
C VAL A 210 -17.67 20.69 6.24
N SER A 211 -18.94 20.68 5.86
CA SER A 211 -19.63 21.86 5.30
C SER A 211 -21.14 21.73 5.46
N ASN A 212 -21.84 22.85 5.62
CA ASN A 212 -23.31 22.87 5.64
C ASN A 212 -23.94 22.42 4.30
N THR A 213 -23.13 22.36 3.23
CA THR A 213 -23.55 21.81 1.93
C THR A 213 -23.54 20.27 1.90
N CYS A 214 -22.75 19.62 2.76
CA CYS A 214 -22.74 18.17 2.90
C CYS A 214 -24.09 17.70 3.48
N GLY A 215 -24.88 16.99 2.67
CA GLY A 215 -26.25 16.56 3.01
C GLY A 215 -27.36 17.42 2.40
N SER A 216 -27.04 18.51 1.70
CA SER A 216 -28.03 19.35 0.97
C SER A 216 -28.24 18.93 -0.49
N SER A 217 -27.64 17.82 -0.93
CA SER A 217 -27.87 17.19 -2.24
C SER A 217 -28.78 15.97 -2.05
N PRO A 218 -29.77 15.70 -2.94
CA PRO A 218 -30.82 14.72 -2.67
C PRO A 218 -30.26 13.30 -2.53
N SER A 219 -30.34 12.75 -1.32
CA SER A 219 -30.02 11.36 -1.04
C SER A 219 -30.91 10.42 -1.86
N PRO A 220 -30.37 9.37 -2.50
CA PRO A 220 -31.19 8.37 -3.16
C PRO A 220 -32.03 7.65 -2.10
N SER A 221 -33.35 7.86 -2.17
CA SER A 221 -34.29 7.44 -1.13
C SER A 221 -34.29 5.91 -0.95
N SER A 222 -33.81 5.44 0.20
CA SER A 222 -34.03 4.06 0.66
C SER A 222 -35.41 3.96 1.33
N SER A 223 -36.46 4.04 0.51
CA SER A 223 -37.85 3.87 0.94
C SER A 223 -38.21 2.38 1.06
N GLN A 224 -37.60 1.67 2.02
CA GLN A 224 -38.06 0.34 2.40
C GLN A 224 -39.24 0.43 3.38
N SER A 225 -40.43 0.64 2.83
CA SER A 225 -41.69 0.52 3.57
C SER A 225 -41.99 -0.95 3.89
N THR A 226 -42.07 -1.27 5.18
CA THR A 226 -42.55 -2.55 5.69
C THR A 226 -44.07 -2.68 5.49
N PRO A 227 -44.58 -3.76 4.86
CA PRO A 227 -46.01 -4.05 4.84
C PRO A 227 -46.43 -4.79 6.11
N SER A 228 -47.28 -4.17 6.93
CA SER A 228 -47.91 -4.81 8.10
C SER A 228 -48.95 -5.86 7.71
N THR A 229 -49.03 -6.91 8.52
CA THR A 229 -49.92 -8.07 8.35
C THR A 229 -51.42 -7.71 8.40
N SER A 230 -52.20 -8.21 7.43
CA SER A 230 -53.63 -8.49 7.62
C SER A 230 -54.12 -9.62 6.70
N THR A 231 -54.81 -10.60 7.28
CA THR A 231 -55.56 -11.67 6.60
C THR A 231 -57.04 -11.25 6.55
N PRO A 232 -57.88 -11.71 5.58
CA PRO A 232 -58.53 -13.02 5.77
C PRO A 232 -59.01 -13.80 4.51
N SER A 233 -59.38 -15.05 4.75
CA SER A 233 -60.39 -15.89 4.04
C SER A 233 -60.11 -16.59 2.70
N THR A 234 -60.45 -17.89 2.70
CA THR A 234 -60.40 -18.90 1.63
C THR A 234 -61.72 -18.95 0.81
N PRO A 235 -61.80 -19.60 -0.39
CA PRO A 235 -61.85 -21.07 -0.49
C PRO A 235 -61.10 -21.76 -1.67
N LYS A 236 -60.86 -23.06 -1.46
CA LYS A 236 -60.32 -24.14 -2.35
C LYS A 236 -61.41 -24.58 -3.38
N PRO A 237 -61.15 -25.15 -4.61
CA PRO A 237 -60.33 -26.34 -4.93
C PRO A 237 -59.56 -26.29 -6.31
N THR A 238 -58.97 -27.33 -6.94
CA THR A 238 -58.97 -28.82 -6.79
C THR A 238 -57.71 -29.50 -7.43
N MET A 239 -57.02 -30.44 -6.73
CA MET A 239 -56.26 -31.63 -7.26
C MET A 239 -55.08 -31.43 -8.30
N THR A 240 -54.07 -32.30 -8.47
CA THR A 240 -53.70 -33.61 -7.86
C THR A 240 -52.23 -34.07 -8.12
N ASN A 241 -51.73 -34.96 -7.25
CA ASN A 241 -50.59 -35.90 -7.33
C ASN A 241 -49.10 -35.49 -7.24
N ALA A 242 -48.39 -36.31 -6.43
CA ALA A 242 -46.94 -36.51 -6.28
C ALA A 242 -46.56 -37.87 -6.95
N PRO A 243 -45.39 -38.56 -6.73
CA PRO A 243 -44.24 -38.25 -5.86
C PRO A 243 -42.80 -38.53 -6.40
N LYS A 244 -41.82 -38.09 -5.59
CA LYS A 244 -40.40 -38.52 -5.39
C LYS A 244 -40.28 -40.04 -5.06
N PRO A 245 -39.14 -40.80 -5.11
CA PRO A 245 -37.68 -40.51 -5.03
C PRO A 245 -36.87 -41.02 -6.28
N THR A 246 -35.55 -41.33 -6.35
CA THR A 246 -34.45 -41.60 -5.38
C THR A 246 -33.04 -41.36 -6.00
N ALA A 247 -31.97 -41.28 -5.19
CA ALA A 247 -30.56 -41.42 -5.62
C ALA A 247 -30.10 -42.89 -5.64
N PRO A 248 -28.95 -43.22 -6.29
CA PRO A 248 -27.86 -43.85 -5.53
C PRO A 248 -26.44 -43.38 -5.91
N SER A 249 -25.43 -44.03 -5.34
CA SER A 249 -23.99 -43.68 -5.40
C SER A 249 -23.14 -44.77 -6.10
N SER A 250 -21.86 -44.44 -6.36
CA SER A 250 -20.66 -45.32 -6.31
C SER A 250 -19.91 -45.69 -7.62
N SER A 251 -18.58 -45.51 -7.53
CA SER A 251 -17.48 -46.36 -8.07
C SER A 251 -17.03 -46.36 -9.55
N ALA A 252 -15.76 -45.90 -9.70
CA ALA A 252 -14.59 -46.66 -10.21
C ALA A 252 -14.18 -46.71 -11.70
N ASP A 253 -12.84 -46.72 -11.83
CA ASP A 253 -11.93 -47.25 -12.86
C ASP A 253 -11.54 -46.48 -14.15
N THR A 254 -10.24 -46.66 -14.42
CA THR A 254 -9.36 -46.01 -15.42
C THR A 254 -9.40 -46.72 -16.79
N PRO A 255 -8.81 -46.16 -17.87
CA PRO A 255 -7.47 -46.64 -18.21
C PRO A 255 -6.48 -45.59 -18.78
N VAL A 256 -5.22 -46.01 -18.68
CA VAL A 256 -3.94 -45.41 -19.08
C VAL A 256 -3.84 -45.02 -20.57
N THR A 257 -3.11 -43.93 -20.86
CA THR A 257 -2.18 -43.88 -22.01
C THR A 257 -0.79 -43.46 -21.56
N THR A 258 0.20 -44.20 -22.05
CA THR A 258 1.64 -44.08 -21.77
C THR A 258 2.29 -43.10 -22.74
N ASP A 259 3.33 -42.38 -22.32
CA ASP A 259 4.56 -42.23 -23.13
C ASP A 259 5.75 -41.69 -22.30
N THR A 260 6.95 -42.17 -22.61
CA THR A 260 8.25 -41.88 -21.96
C THR A 260 9.34 -42.38 -22.91
N PRO A 261 10.35 -41.57 -23.33
CA PRO A 261 11.62 -41.45 -22.58
C PRO A 261 12.42 -40.14 -22.87
N PRO A 262 13.71 -39.96 -22.48
CA PRO A 262 14.57 -40.74 -21.56
C PRO A 262 15.14 -39.96 -20.35
N SER A 263 15.74 -40.70 -19.42
CA SER A 263 16.34 -40.20 -18.17
C SER A 263 17.74 -39.60 -18.30
N THR A 264 18.07 -38.68 -17.39
CA THR A 264 19.41 -38.62 -16.76
C THR A 264 19.30 -38.54 -15.23
N SER A 265 20.25 -39.21 -14.56
CA SER A 265 20.18 -39.67 -13.17
C SER A 265 20.13 -38.59 -12.08
N GLY A 266 19.27 -38.81 -11.08
CA GLY A 266 19.31 -38.15 -9.77
C GLY A 266 18.27 -38.77 -8.84
N ALA A 267 18.67 -39.24 -7.65
CA ALA A 267 17.73 -39.87 -6.71
C ALA A 267 16.74 -38.84 -6.13
N PRO A 268 15.44 -39.16 -6.02
CA PRO A 268 14.49 -38.23 -5.41
C PRO A 268 14.66 -38.19 -3.89
N GLN A 269 15.05 -37.03 -3.37
CA GLN A 269 14.81 -36.69 -1.96
C GLN A 269 13.31 -36.58 -1.69
N PRO A 270 12.85 -36.79 -0.44
CA PRO A 270 11.43 -36.77 -0.13
C PRO A 270 10.84 -35.39 -0.40
N VAL A 271 9.76 -35.36 -1.19
CA VAL A 271 8.97 -34.15 -1.41
C VAL A 271 8.27 -33.76 -0.11
N ASP A 272 8.68 -32.63 0.45
CA ASP A 272 7.97 -31.98 1.55
C ASP A 272 6.54 -31.63 1.08
N PRO A 273 5.48 -32.10 1.76
CA PRO A 273 4.11 -31.99 1.28
C PRO A 273 3.59 -30.55 1.12
N GLN A 274 4.34 -29.53 1.53
CA GLN A 274 3.98 -28.11 1.37
C GLN A 274 4.63 -27.40 0.18
N CYS A 275 5.61 -28.00 -0.52
CA CYS A 275 6.34 -27.33 -1.62
C CYS A 275 5.72 -27.50 -3.02
N GLY A 276 4.79 -28.45 -3.20
CA GLY A 276 4.10 -28.68 -4.47
C GLY A 276 5.06 -28.97 -5.64
N LYS A 277 5.09 -28.08 -6.64
CA LYS A 277 6.02 -28.13 -7.79
C LYS A 277 7.17 -27.11 -7.68
N CYS A 278 7.28 -26.37 -6.58
CA CYS A 278 8.27 -25.31 -6.46
C CYS A 278 9.66 -25.88 -6.12
N THR A 279 10.70 -25.37 -6.80
CA THR A 279 12.11 -25.78 -6.65
C THR A 279 13.02 -24.63 -6.24
N ASN A 280 12.45 -23.54 -5.72
CA ASN A 280 13.15 -22.36 -5.22
C ASN A 280 12.29 -21.74 -4.11
N CYS A 281 12.02 -20.43 -4.09
CA CYS A 281 11.30 -19.79 -3.00
C CYS A 281 9.77 -19.85 -3.17
N TYR A 282 9.06 -20.54 -2.29
CA TYR A 282 7.61 -20.80 -2.37
C TYR A 282 6.81 -19.88 -1.43
N TYR A 283 5.69 -19.32 -1.91
CA TYR A 283 4.79 -18.47 -1.13
C TYR A 283 3.39 -19.11 -1.03
N ALA A 284 3.03 -19.58 0.16
CA ALA A 284 1.84 -20.41 0.36
C ALA A 284 0.50 -19.66 0.13
N VAL A 285 0.46 -18.35 0.38
CA VAL A 285 -0.78 -17.54 0.34
C VAL A 285 -1.41 -17.48 -1.06
N ASN A 286 -0.60 -17.59 -2.12
CA ASN A 286 -1.08 -17.62 -3.51
C ASN A 286 -0.54 -18.78 -4.34
N ASN A 287 0.08 -19.79 -3.70
CA ASN A 287 0.73 -20.94 -4.35
C ASN A 287 1.83 -20.52 -5.37
N GLY A 288 2.50 -19.39 -5.11
CA GLY A 288 3.52 -18.80 -5.99
C GLY A 288 4.89 -19.44 -5.79
N CYS A 289 5.68 -19.54 -6.87
CA CYS A 289 7.07 -19.99 -6.84
C CYS A 289 7.98 -18.95 -7.49
N PHE A 290 8.79 -18.30 -6.67
CA PHE A 290 9.75 -17.28 -7.06
C PHE A 290 11.08 -17.97 -7.36
N LEU A 291 11.47 -17.99 -8.63
CA LEU A 291 12.69 -18.63 -9.10
C LEU A 291 13.86 -17.65 -9.10
N GLY A 292 15.07 -18.15 -8.82
CA GLY A 292 16.31 -17.36 -8.88
C GLY A 292 16.66 -16.57 -7.61
N TRP A 293 15.93 -16.79 -6.52
CA TRP A 293 16.32 -16.29 -5.19
C TRP A 293 17.32 -17.26 -4.56
N SER A 294 18.21 -16.76 -3.69
CA SER A 294 19.03 -17.60 -2.79
C SER A 294 18.21 -18.09 -1.61
N LYS A 295 18.72 -19.09 -0.88
CA LYS A 295 18.08 -19.57 0.34
C LYS A 295 17.92 -18.45 1.37
N GLU A 296 18.95 -17.62 1.54
CA GLU A 296 18.96 -16.51 2.50
C GLU A 296 17.97 -15.40 2.12
N GLN A 297 17.77 -15.15 0.82
CA GLN A 297 16.74 -14.20 0.35
C GLN A 297 15.32 -14.74 0.56
N CYS A 298 15.15 -16.05 0.47
CA CYS A 298 13.86 -16.68 0.77
C CYS A 298 13.57 -16.66 2.27
N ASP A 299 14.56 -17.05 3.07
CA ASP A 299 14.48 -17.09 4.52
C ASP A 299 14.44 -15.68 5.17
N SER A 300 14.72 -14.61 4.42
CA SER A 300 14.57 -13.21 4.90
C SER A 300 13.13 -12.66 4.81
N HIS A 301 12.16 -13.50 4.42
CA HIS A 301 10.74 -13.15 4.41
C HIS A 301 9.90 -14.29 4.99
N ASP A 302 9.39 -14.13 6.21
CA ASP A 302 8.83 -15.22 7.03
C ASP A 302 7.61 -15.95 6.44
N LEU A 303 6.96 -15.36 5.42
CA LEU A 303 5.84 -15.97 4.69
C LEU A 303 6.28 -16.87 3.53
N TYR A 304 7.57 -16.85 3.19
CA TYR A 304 8.16 -17.58 2.08
C TYR A 304 8.94 -18.78 2.62
N ARG A 305 8.95 -19.88 1.85
CA ARG A 305 9.60 -21.13 2.23
C ARG A 305 10.57 -21.59 1.16
N TRP A 306 11.80 -21.87 1.54
CA TRP A 306 12.77 -22.45 0.63
C TRP A 306 12.42 -23.90 0.28
N CYS A 307 12.17 -24.15 -1.01
CA CYS A 307 11.93 -25.45 -1.63
C CYS A 307 13.02 -25.83 -2.65
N GLY A 308 14.13 -25.07 -2.70
CA GLY A 308 15.30 -25.39 -3.51
C GLY A 308 16.25 -26.37 -2.82
N SER A 309 17.15 -26.99 -3.58
CA SER A 309 18.22 -27.83 -3.02
C SER A 309 19.39 -26.95 -2.56
N ASP A 310 20.07 -27.33 -1.47
CA ASP A 310 21.09 -26.53 -0.76
C ASP A 310 22.33 -26.14 -1.60
N ARG A 311 22.42 -26.62 -2.85
CA ARG A 311 23.46 -26.28 -3.83
C ARG A 311 23.05 -25.21 -4.84
N SER A 312 21.83 -24.67 -4.74
CA SER A 312 21.30 -23.67 -5.69
C SER A 312 21.54 -22.21 -5.27
N ASN A 313 22.29 -21.97 -4.19
CA ASN A 313 22.84 -20.65 -3.90
C ASN A 313 23.86 -20.23 -4.97
N PRO A 314 23.79 -19.00 -5.52
CA PRO A 314 24.81 -18.48 -6.43
C PRO A 314 26.18 -18.44 -5.74
N SER A 315 27.21 -19.00 -6.39
CA SER A 315 28.56 -19.03 -5.82
C SER A 315 29.14 -17.62 -5.65
N PRO A 316 29.74 -17.28 -4.49
CA PRO A 316 30.40 -15.99 -4.31
C PRO A 316 31.62 -15.90 -5.24
N SER A 317 31.77 -14.76 -5.91
CA SER A 317 32.98 -14.38 -6.65
C SER A 317 33.86 -13.43 -5.79
N PRO A 318 35.18 -13.41 -6.00
CA PRO A 318 36.13 -13.03 -4.95
C PRO A 318 36.18 -11.53 -4.66
N SER A 319 36.38 -11.20 -3.38
CA SER A 319 36.51 -9.83 -2.89
C SER A 319 37.83 -9.18 -3.33
N ASN A 320 37.74 -7.93 -3.79
CA ASN A 320 38.84 -6.97 -3.74
C ASN A 320 38.33 -5.70 -3.06
N ALA A 321 38.63 -5.54 -1.77
CA ALA A 321 38.26 -4.36 -0.98
C ALA A 321 39.50 -3.78 -0.28
N PRO A 322 39.92 -2.54 -0.58
CA PRO A 322 40.91 -1.83 0.22
C PRO A 322 40.29 -1.40 1.56
N LYS A 323 41.02 -1.66 2.65
CA LYS A 323 40.64 -1.28 4.01
C LYS A 323 40.72 0.25 4.21
N PRO A 324 39.69 0.92 4.75
CA PRO A 324 39.80 2.31 5.20
C PRO A 324 40.60 2.39 6.51
N SER A 325 41.59 3.27 6.55
CA SER A 325 42.37 3.58 7.75
C SER A 325 41.81 4.81 8.47
N THR A 326 41.75 4.74 9.80
CA THR A 326 41.27 5.80 10.69
C THR A 326 42.37 6.80 11.05
N THR A 327 42.11 8.11 10.95
CA THR A 327 42.82 9.12 11.75
C THR A 327 41.88 10.29 12.09
N SER A 328 41.80 10.66 13.37
CA SER A 328 41.10 11.85 13.88
C SER A 328 42.09 12.96 14.24
N SER A 329 41.65 14.22 14.28
CA SER A 329 42.13 15.25 15.23
C SER A 329 41.26 16.51 15.25
N HIS A 330 41.12 17.12 16.43
CA HIS A 330 40.52 18.44 16.69
C HIS A 330 41.54 19.57 16.40
N LYS A 331 41.33 20.90 16.50
CA LYS A 331 40.46 21.80 17.31
C LYS A 331 40.33 23.20 16.59
N PRO A 332 39.68 24.26 17.15
CA PRO A 332 39.13 25.42 16.42
C PRO A 332 39.79 26.80 16.70
N SER A 333 39.30 27.87 16.04
CA SER A 333 39.24 29.31 16.44
C SER A 333 38.54 30.11 15.31
N THR A 334 37.35 30.72 15.43
CA THR A 334 36.87 31.93 16.15
C THR A 334 37.13 33.31 15.49
N THR A 335 36.01 34.00 15.19
CA THR A 335 35.74 35.47 15.28
C THR A 335 35.80 36.39 14.03
N SER A 336 34.72 37.19 13.92
CA SER A 336 34.60 38.58 13.42
C SER A 336 34.69 38.95 11.93
N SER A 337 33.56 39.42 11.39
CA SER A 337 33.47 40.50 10.37
C SER A 337 33.67 41.88 11.02
N PRO A 338 33.89 42.95 10.22
CA PRO A 338 32.76 43.82 9.86
C PRO A 338 32.75 44.37 8.40
N LYS A 339 31.62 45.02 8.07
CA LYS A 339 31.18 45.72 6.83
C LYS A 339 31.73 47.20 6.79
N PRO A 340 31.24 48.16 5.96
CA PRO A 340 30.92 48.24 4.51
C PRO A 340 31.54 49.46 3.76
N SER A 341 31.49 49.48 2.40
CA SER A 341 31.34 50.70 1.55
C SER A 341 31.05 50.26 0.09
N SER A 342 29.88 50.56 -0.53
CA SER A 342 29.55 51.72 -1.42
C SER A 342 30.45 51.83 -2.68
N SER A 343 29.97 52.06 -3.92
CA SER A 343 28.76 52.80 -4.37
C SER A 343 28.32 52.54 -5.85
N SER A 344 27.08 52.95 -6.18
CA SER A 344 26.60 53.58 -7.46
C SER A 344 26.73 52.89 -8.85
N ASN A 345 25.62 52.29 -9.34
CA ASN A 345 24.77 52.64 -10.52
C ASN A 345 25.27 53.61 -11.65
N PRO A 346 24.61 53.70 -12.86
CA PRO A 346 23.46 52.95 -13.42
C PRO A 346 23.51 52.61 -14.96
N SER A 347 22.40 52.03 -15.50
CA SER A 347 21.91 52.09 -16.92
C SER A 347 22.65 51.27 -18.02
N SER A 348 22.03 50.75 -19.11
CA SER A 348 20.63 50.69 -19.59
C SER A 348 20.38 49.56 -20.63
N CYS A 349 19.11 49.30 -20.94
CA CYS A 349 18.47 48.29 -21.81
C CYS A 349 19.00 48.09 -23.25
N THR A 350 18.83 46.87 -23.82
CA THR A 350 18.14 46.60 -25.12
C THR A 350 17.85 45.09 -25.34
N ASP A 351 17.07 44.79 -26.40
CA ASP A 351 16.23 43.59 -26.62
C ASP A 351 16.87 42.32 -27.26
N THR A 352 16.36 41.14 -26.87
CA THR A 352 15.61 40.10 -27.66
C THR A 352 15.92 39.87 -29.16
N PRO A 353 15.75 38.65 -29.75
CA PRO A 353 16.00 37.26 -29.32
C PRO A 353 16.89 36.45 -30.32
N ALA A 354 17.17 35.17 -30.04
CA ALA A 354 17.60 34.22 -31.08
C ALA A 354 16.96 32.82 -30.88
N THR A 355 16.21 32.38 -31.88
CA THR A 355 15.61 31.04 -32.00
C THR A 355 16.55 30.06 -32.69
N THR A 356 16.53 28.79 -32.32
CA THR A 356 16.87 27.68 -33.22
C THR A 356 16.06 26.43 -32.89
N ASP A 357 15.16 26.04 -33.81
CA ASP A 357 14.57 24.71 -33.86
C ASP A 357 15.62 23.66 -34.25
N THR A 358 15.43 22.41 -33.82
CA THR A 358 15.91 21.24 -34.58
C THR A 358 14.95 20.07 -34.37
N SER A 359 14.39 19.55 -35.47
CA SER A 359 13.59 18.31 -35.49
C SER A 359 14.46 17.10 -35.86
N PRO A 360 14.01 15.86 -35.57
CA PRO A 360 14.90 14.71 -35.37
C PRO A 360 15.37 14.04 -36.67
N SER A 361 16.55 13.42 -36.61
CA SER A 361 17.02 12.45 -37.62
C SER A 361 17.29 11.08 -36.98
N THR A 362 16.69 10.04 -37.54
CA THR A 362 16.97 8.64 -37.24
C THR A 362 18.21 8.14 -38.00
N SER A 363 19.25 7.74 -37.27
CA SER A 363 20.19 6.70 -37.72
C SER A 363 20.90 6.07 -36.52
N GLY A 364 21.01 4.74 -36.53
CA GLY A 364 21.48 3.97 -35.37
C GLY A 364 23.00 3.92 -35.26
N ALA A 365 23.52 4.25 -34.07
CA ALA A 365 24.82 3.84 -33.58
C ALA A 365 24.66 3.38 -32.12
N PRO A 366 25.46 2.40 -31.62
CA PRO A 366 25.38 1.99 -30.22
C PRO A 366 25.75 3.17 -29.31
N GLN A 367 24.79 3.65 -28.51
CA GLN A 367 25.07 4.65 -27.49
C GLN A 367 26.07 4.09 -26.46
N PRO A 368 26.99 4.90 -25.94
CA PRO A 368 27.91 4.46 -24.89
C PRO A 368 27.10 4.07 -23.65
N VAL A 369 27.26 2.83 -23.20
CA VAL A 369 26.68 2.36 -21.94
C VAL A 369 27.21 3.20 -20.79
N ASP A 370 26.30 3.85 -20.06
CA ASP A 370 26.63 4.52 -18.80
C ASP A 370 27.30 3.50 -17.85
N PRO A 371 28.48 3.81 -17.27
CA PRO A 371 29.28 2.83 -16.55
C PRO A 371 28.61 2.28 -15.28
N GLN A 372 27.51 2.87 -14.79
CA GLN A 372 26.71 2.30 -13.71
C GLN A 372 25.64 1.31 -14.19
N CYS A 373 25.19 1.38 -15.45
CA CYS A 373 24.07 0.56 -15.94
C CYS A 373 24.45 -0.91 -16.23
N GLY A 374 25.72 -1.20 -16.49
CA GLY A 374 26.21 -2.56 -16.75
C GLY A 374 25.50 -3.24 -17.92
N LYS A 375 24.72 -4.29 -17.64
CA LYS A 375 23.86 -4.99 -18.62
C LYS A 375 22.37 -4.63 -18.53
N CYS A 376 22.00 -3.69 -17.65
CA CYS A 376 20.59 -3.34 -17.44
C CYS A 376 20.04 -2.49 -18.58
N THR A 377 18.85 -2.82 -19.05
CA THR A 377 18.12 -2.15 -20.14
C THR A 377 16.76 -1.59 -19.70
N ASN A 378 16.56 -1.46 -18.38
CA ASN A 378 15.35 -0.90 -17.76
C ASN A 378 15.77 -0.23 -16.44
N CYS A 379 15.07 -0.46 -15.32
CA CYS A 379 15.36 0.23 -14.07
C CYS A 379 16.46 -0.45 -13.25
N TYR A 380 17.59 0.23 -13.02
CA TYR A 380 18.77 -0.30 -12.33
C TYR A 380 18.86 0.18 -10.89
N TYR A 381 19.19 -0.71 -9.95
CA TYR A 381 19.36 -0.38 -8.52
C TYR A 381 20.81 -0.61 -8.09
N ALA A 382 21.54 0.47 -7.83
CA ALA A 382 22.98 0.43 -7.62
C ALA A 382 23.42 -0.31 -6.35
N VAL A 383 22.57 -0.36 -5.31
CA VAL A 383 22.89 -0.95 -4.00
C VAL A 383 23.08 -2.48 -4.06
N ASN A 384 22.39 -3.16 -5.00
CA ASN A 384 22.54 -4.61 -5.20
C ASN A 384 22.84 -5.01 -6.66
N ASN A 385 23.15 -4.06 -7.54
CA ASN A 385 23.40 -4.26 -8.97
C ASN A 385 22.21 -4.92 -9.72
N GLY A 386 20.99 -4.73 -9.21
CA GLY A 386 19.76 -5.31 -9.74
C GLY A 386 19.20 -4.57 -10.95
N CYS A 387 18.56 -5.29 -11.86
CA CYS A 387 17.85 -4.73 -13.01
C CYS A 387 16.38 -5.18 -13.01
N PHE A 388 15.49 -4.23 -12.74
CA PHE A 388 14.05 -4.43 -12.65
C PHE A 388 13.46 -4.22 -14.03
N LEU A 389 12.99 -5.29 -14.66
CA LEU A 389 12.40 -5.26 -16.00
C LEU A 389 10.89 -4.98 -15.93
N GLY A 390 10.35 -4.35 -16.97
CA GLY A 390 8.91 -4.09 -17.10
C GLY A 390 8.41 -2.88 -16.31
N TRP A 391 9.31 -2.10 -15.71
CA TRP A 391 8.99 -0.76 -15.19
C TRP A 391 9.04 0.26 -16.33
N SER A 392 8.23 1.30 -16.25
CA SER A 392 8.40 2.49 -17.08
C SER A 392 9.47 3.41 -16.51
N LYS A 393 9.98 4.33 -17.34
CA LYS A 393 10.94 5.35 -16.88
C LYS A 393 10.39 6.16 -15.70
N ALA A 394 9.12 6.57 -15.75
CA ALA A 394 8.49 7.33 -14.67
C ALA A 394 8.34 6.53 -13.36
N GLN A 395 8.16 5.20 -13.42
CA GLN A 395 8.20 4.34 -12.24
C GLN A 395 9.62 4.17 -11.69
N CYS A 396 10.62 4.15 -12.57
CA CYS A 396 12.02 4.08 -12.14
C CYS A 396 12.46 5.38 -11.44
N ASP A 397 12.16 6.51 -12.05
CA ASP A 397 12.53 7.84 -11.57
C ASP A 397 11.73 8.27 -10.32
N SER A 398 10.71 7.51 -9.87
CA SER A 398 9.96 7.82 -8.64
C SER A 398 10.69 7.41 -7.35
N VAL A 399 11.77 6.62 -7.46
CA VAL A 399 12.56 6.13 -6.33
C VAL A 399 14.02 6.55 -6.55
N ASP A 400 14.49 7.57 -5.81
CA ASP A 400 15.79 8.25 -6.02
C ASP A 400 17.01 7.31 -6.03
N GLU A 401 16.90 6.15 -5.39
CA GLU A 401 17.95 5.14 -5.32
C GLU A 401 18.06 4.25 -6.58
N TYR A 402 17.12 4.38 -7.52
CA TYR A 402 17.06 3.67 -8.80
C TYR A 402 17.44 4.60 -9.98
N LYS A 403 17.93 4.00 -11.06
CA LYS A 403 18.43 4.70 -12.26
C LYS A 403 17.87 4.08 -13.53
N TRP A 404 17.25 4.87 -14.39
CA TRP A 404 16.80 4.38 -15.69
C TRP A 404 17.99 4.11 -16.64
N CYS A 405 18.05 2.88 -17.15
CA CYS A 405 19.04 2.40 -18.12
C CYS A 405 18.38 1.87 -19.41
N GLY A 406 17.10 2.17 -19.62
CA GLY A 406 16.35 1.77 -20.82
C GLY A 406 16.45 2.77 -21.98
N ALA A 407 16.11 2.33 -23.18
CA ALA A 407 16.08 3.18 -24.37
C ALA A 407 14.82 4.06 -24.41
N GLY A 408 15.01 5.37 -24.21
CA GLY A 408 13.93 6.39 -24.23
C GLY A 408 12.93 6.26 -23.07
N ASP A 409 11.84 7.02 -23.15
CA ASP A 409 10.81 7.15 -22.10
C ASP A 409 9.74 6.04 -22.15
N SER A 410 10.11 4.83 -22.58
CA SER A 410 9.15 3.82 -23.04
C SER A 410 8.31 3.19 -21.91
N ASN A 411 6.99 3.46 -21.92
CA ASN A 411 5.97 2.71 -21.18
C ASN A 411 5.76 1.33 -21.82
N PRO A 412 5.67 0.22 -21.04
CA PRO A 412 5.23 -1.06 -21.57
C PRO A 412 3.71 -1.04 -21.85
N SER A 413 3.32 -1.31 -23.10
CA SER A 413 1.91 -1.53 -23.47
C SER A 413 1.41 -2.88 -22.94
N PRO A 414 0.13 -3.01 -22.54
CA PRO A 414 -0.41 -4.26 -22.04
C PRO A 414 -0.82 -5.23 -23.17
N PHE A 415 -0.55 -6.51 -22.93
CA PHE A 415 -0.95 -7.73 -23.66
C PHE A 415 -0.14 -8.18 -24.89
N PRO A 416 0.10 -9.51 -25.02
CA PRO A 416 0.80 -10.10 -26.17
C PRO A 416 -0.13 -10.25 -27.39
N SER A 417 0.39 -9.92 -28.57
CA SER A 417 -0.30 -10.03 -29.85
C SER A 417 -0.24 -11.46 -30.42
N ASN A 418 -1.39 -12.16 -30.46
CA ASN A 418 -1.67 -13.23 -31.43
C ASN A 418 -3.15 -13.67 -31.42
N ALA A 419 -3.97 -13.06 -32.28
CA ALA A 419 -5.25 -13.60 -32.78
C ALA A 419 -5.63 -12.92 -34.12
N PRO A 420 -6.35 -13.57 -35.05
CA PRO A 420 -6.49 -13.07 -36.43
C PRO A 420 -7.46 -11.90 -36.58
N SER A 421 -7.20 -11.04 -37.57
CA SER A 421 -8.01 -9.85 -37.88
C SER A 421 -9.37 -10.20 -38.49
N LEU A 422 -10.45 -9.69 -37.90
CA LEU A 422 -11.75 -9.51 -38.55
C LEU A 422 -12.07 -8.01 -38.62
N ARG A 423 -12.14 -7.47 -39.83
CA ARG A 423 -12.49 -6.06 -40.09
C ARG A 423 -14.00 -5.89 -40.18
N LEU A 424 -14.55 -4.88 -39.50
CA LEU A 424 -15.82 -4.23 -39.87
C LEU A 424 -15.71 -2.69 -39.70
N PRO A 425 -16.50 -1.89 -40.46
CA PRO A 425 -16.18 -0.48 -40.77
C PRO A 425 -16.72 0.56 -39.76
N PRO A 426 -16.28 1.83 -39.84
CA PRO A 426 -16.63 2.86 -38.86
C PRO A 426 -18.03 3.46 -39.08
N VAL A 427 -18.69 3.85 -37.97
CA VAL A 427 -19.95 4.61 -37.97
C VAL A 427 -19.68 6.04 -37.51
N CYS A 428 -20.09 7.02 -38.33
CA CYS A 428 -19.93 8.44 -38.05
C CYS A 428 -20.82 8.92 -36.89
N TYR A 429 -20.27 9.70 -35.97
CA TYR A 429 -21.07 10.57 -35.10
C TYR A 429 -21.18 11.98 -35.69
N LYS A 430 -22.41 12.42 -35.93
CA LYS A 430 -22.74 13.77 -36.41
C LYS A 430 -23.04 14.67 -35.20
N VAL A 431 -22.36 15.81 -35.11
CA VAL A 431 -22.63 16.85 -34.12
C VAL A 431 -23.95 17.56 -34.43
N LEU A 432 -24.78 17.80 -33.41
CA LEU A 432 -25.90 18.74 -33.49
C LEU A 432 -25.89 19.69 -32.29
N ARG A 433 -25.53 20.96 -32.57
CA ARG A 433 -25.95 22.14 -31.80
C ARG A 433 -27.17 22.72 -32.51
N SER A 434 -28.24 23.03 -31.77
CA SER A 434 -28.84 24.38 -31.68
C SER A 434 -30.26 24.39 -31.09
N MET A 435 -30.52 25.43 -30.30
CA MET A 435 -31.80 26.16 -30.15
C MET A 435 -33.06 25.37 -29.76
N TYR A 436 -33.51 25.54 -28.52
CA TYR A 436 -34.26 26.74 -28.11
C TYR A 436 -33.96 27.10 -26.65
#